data_AF-A0A433A0I0-F1
#
_entry.id   AF-A0A433A0I0-F1
#
_cell.length_a   1.000
_cell.length_b   1.000
_cell.length_c   1.000
_cell.angle_alpha   90.00
_cell.angle_beta   90.00
_cell.angle_gamma   90.00
#
_symmetry.space_group_name_H-M   'P 1'
#
loop_
_entity.id
_entity.type
_entity.pdbx_description
1 polymer ?
#
loop_
_entity_poly.entity_id
_entity_poly.type
_entity_poly.pdbx_seq_one_letter_code
_entity_poly.pdbx_strand_id
1 'polypeptide(L)'
;MNSFAWFCAFLLMAASMADAITCPKGQYQTTVVAKIYTQPKISGSPIGTIPKNTCVPIACQYPGQAASDGNVWWDKVTYNGVTGYASDSMFNTGPSNPTPAIPRCCYKLINVETSVNAYKGPGKPPITGTYPRGACVVLLCQTQGIIIKGN
;
A
#
# COMPACT_ATOMS: atom_id res chain seq x y z
N MET A 1 47.47 -47.83 -5.42
CA MET A 1 46.99 -46.90 -6.47
C MET A 1 45.49 -47.10 -6.64
N ASN A 2 44.75 -46.06 -6.27
CA ASN A 2 43.51 -45.55 -6.87
C ASN A 2 42.28 -46.47 -6.95
N SER A 3 41.31 -46.26 -6.05
CA SER A 3 39.94 -45.90 -6.43
C SER A 3 39.13 -45.50 -5.19
N PHE A 4 39.26 -44.24 -4.76
CA PHE A 4 38.52 -43.65 -3.63
C PHE A 4 37.92 -42.29 -4.02
N ALA A 5 37.46 -42.19 -5.27
CA ALA A 5 37.03 -40.91 -5.85
C ALA A 5 35.69 -40.99 -6.59
N TRP A 6 34.80 -41.91 -6.20
CA TRP A 6 33.50 -42.09 -6.87
C TRP A 6 32.28 -41.93 -5.95
N PHE A 7 32.41 -41.19 -4.84
CA PHE A 7 31.28 -40.88 -3.96
C PHE A 7 31.25 -39.45 -3.42
N CYS A 8 31.91 -38.48 -4.10
CA CYS A 8 31.85 -37.06 -3.69
C CYS A 8 31.03 -36.16 -4.62
N ALA A 9 30.37 -36.67 -5.65
CA ALA A 9 29.70 -35.83 -6.65
C ALA A 9 28.18 -35.67 -6.45
N PHE A 10 27.57 -36.28 -5.43
CA PHE A 10 26.10 -36.26 -5.26
C PHE A 10 25.59 -35.56 -4.00
N LEU A 11 26.42 -34.73 -3.36
CA LEU A 11 26.04 -34.09 -2.11
C LEU A 11 26.44 -32.61 -2.02
N LEU A 12 26.28 -31.80 -3.08
CA LEU A 12 26.49 -30.35 -2.93
C LEU A 12 25.86 -29.49 -4.04
N MET A 13 24.54 -29.60 -4.28
CA MET A 13 23.75 -28.50 -4.87
C MET A 13 22.32 -28.48 -4.31
N ALA A 14 22.19 -28.64 -2.98
CA ALA A 14 21.01 -28.16 -2.28
C ALA A 14 21.34 -26.77 -1.71
N ALA A 15 20.42 -25.82 -1.93
CA ALA A 15 20.38 -24.47 -1.39
C ALA A 15 21.35 -23.42 -1.98
N SER A 16 21.13 -23.04 -3.25
CA SER A 16 21.25 -21.63 -3.64
C SER A 16 19.86 -20.97 -3.67
N MET A 17 19.06 -21.19 -2.63
CA MET A 17 17.88 -20.35 -2.42
C MET A 17 18.39 -19.19 -1.59
N ALA A 18 18.70 -18.07 -2.26
CA ALA A 18 18.98 -16.82 -1.58
C ALA A 18 17.91 -16.62 -0.51
N ASP A 19 18.33 -16.36 0.73
CA ASP A 19 17.43 -16.18 1.87
C ASP A 19 16.28 -15.28 1.45
N ALA A 20 15.08 -15.85 1.35
CA ALA A 20 13.89 -15.07 1.08
C ALA A 20 13.74 -14.13 2.28
N ILE A 21 14.04 -12.84 2.09
CA ILE A 21 13.87 -11.83 3.12
C ILE A 21 12.42 -11.88 3.54
N THR A 22 12.19 -12.38 4.75
CA THR A 22 10.86 -12.53 5.30
C THR A 22 10.58 -11.29 6.12
N CYS A 23 9.80 -10.37 5.56
CA CYS A 23 9.41 -9.17 6.27
C CYS A 23 8.47 -9.49 7.43
N PRO A 24 8.54 -8.74 8.55
CA PRO A 24 7.53 -8.83 9.60
C PRO A 24 6.12 -8.56 9.03
N LYS A 25 5.11 -9.13 9.69
CA LYS A 25 3.70 -8.91 9.32
C LYS A 25 3.40 -7.41 9.24
N GLY A 26 2.81 -6.98 8.11
CA GLY A 26 2.48 -5.58 7.85
C GLY A 26 3.62 -4.76 7.24
N GLN A 27 4.75 -5.38 6.93
CA GLN A 27 5.84 -4.78 6.17
C GLN A 27 6.03 -5.47 4.83
N TYR A 28 6.54 -4.70 3.89
CA TYR A 28 6.75 -5.13 2.50
C TYR A 28 8.17 -4.78 2.09
N GLN A 29 8.79 -5.71 1.37
CA GLN A 29 10.16 -5.59 0.91
C GLN A 29 10.21 -4.75 -0.36
N THR A 30 11.17 -3.84 -0.43
CA THR A 30 11.49 -3.18 -1.69
C THR A 30 12.20 -4.13 -2.66
N THR A 31 11.73 -4.21 -3.91
CA THR A 31 12.32 -5.04 -4.98
C THR A 31 13.46 -4.32 -5.72
N VAL A 32 13.45 -2.99 -5.66
CA VAL A 32 14.45 -2.07 -6.21
C VAL A 32 14.67 -0.89 -5.24
N VAL A 33 15.54 0.06 -5.57
CA VAL A 33 15.65 1.30 -4.78
C VAL A 33 14.37 2.13 -4.96
N ALA A 34 13.59 2.28 -3.90
CA ALA A 34 12.36 3.06 -3.93
C ALA A 34 12.65 4.54 -3.66
N LYS A 35 12.07 5.44 -4.45
CA LYS A 35 12.13 6.89 -4.26
C LYS A 35 10.90 7.37 -3.50
N ILE A 36 11.10 8.23 -2.51
CA ILE A 36 10.03 8.82 -1.71
C ILE A 36 9.80 10.25 -2.21
N TYR A 37 8.54 10.62 -2.44
CA TYR A 37 8.11 11.92 -2.92
C TYR A 37 7.15 12.59 -1.92
N THR A 38 7.06 13.92 -1.93
CA THR A 38 6.12 14.68 -1.09
C THR A 38 4.67 14.49 -1.49
N GLN A 39 4.43 14.11 -2.75
CA GLN A 39 3.13 13.90 -3.37
C GLN A 39 3.21 12.64 -4.23
N PRO A 40 2.08 11.96 -4.50
CA PRO A 40 2.04 10.74 -5.31
C PRO A 40 2.20 11.06 -6.80
N LYS A 41 3.36 11.60 -7.17
CA LYS A 41 3.74 12.01 -8.52
C LYS A 41 5.26 12.07 -8.69
N ILE A 42 5.73 11.78 -9.90
CA ILE A 42 7.16 11.80 -10.25
C ILE A 42 7.69 13.16 -10.71
N SER A 43 6.84 14.19 -10.83
CA SER A 43 7.23 15.50 -11.37
C SER A 43 8.12 16.35 -10.44
N GLY A 44 8.41 15.88 -9.22
CA GLY A 44 9.25 16.58 -8.24
C GLY A 44 10.50 15.78 -7.91
N SER A 45 11.45 16.41 -7.22
CA SER A 45 12.63 15.70 -6.68
C SER A 45 12.21 14.75 -5.55
N PRO A 46 12.79 13.54 -5.48
CA PRO A 46 12.63 12.68 -4.32
C PRO A 46 13.15 13.36 -3.04
N ILE A 47 12.41 13.20 -1.93
CA ILE A 47 12.78 13.66 -0.59
C ILE A 47 13.50 12.60 0.23
N GLY A 48 13.61 11.38 -0.30
CA GLY A 48 14.29 10.27 0.33
C GLY A 48 14.34 9.05 -0.57
N THR A 49 15.10 8.05 -0.16
CA THR A 49 15.20 6.75 -0.83
C THR A 49 15.18 5.63 0.19
N ILE A 50 14.63 4.49 -0.24
CA ILE A 50 14.65 3.24 0.51
C ILE A 50 15.53 2.27 -0.28
N PRO A 51 16.59 1.70 0.30
CA PRO A 51 17.43 0.74 -0.39
C PRO A 51 16.62 -0.47 -0.87
N LYS A 52 17.09 -1.15 -1.92
CA LYS A 52 16.56 -2.46 -2.32
C LYS A 52 16.66 -3.44 -1.15
N ASN A 53 15.75 -4.40 -1.08
CA ASN A 53 15.72 -5.46 -0.07
C ASN A 53 15.47 -4.95 1.37
N THR A 54 14.77 -3.82 1.51
CA THR A 54 14.43 -3.24 2.81
C THR A 54 12.96 -3.49 3.11
N CYS A 55 12.66 -4.01 4.30
CA CYS A 55 11.28 -4.16 4.79
C CYS A 55 10.79 -2.82 5.36
N VAL A 56 9.67 -2.31 4.83
CA VAL A 56 9.08 -1.04 5.26
C VAL A 56 7.59 -1.23 5.51
N PRO A 57 7.03 -0.67 6.59
CA PRO A 57 5.58 -0.64 6.78
C PRO A 57 4.94 0.30 5.76
N ILE A 58 3.90 -0.19 5.08
CA ILE A 58 3.05 0.64 4.23
C ILE A 58 1.84 1.06 5.05
N ALA A 59 1.69 2.37 5.27
CA ALA A 59 0.61 2.92 6.06
C ALA A 59 -0.73 2.84 5.33
N CYS A 60 -0.73 3.19 4.03
CA CYS A 60 -1.90 3.11 3.16
C CYS A 60 -1.55 3.31 1.69
N GLN A 61 -2.47 2.94 0.79
CA GLN A 61 -2.35 3.10 -0.65
C GLN A 61 -3.20 4.25 -1.22
N TYR A 62 -2.66 4.93 -2.22
CA TYR A 62 -3.18 6.14 -2.84
C TYR A 62 -3.02 6.06 -4.37
N PRO A 63 -4.05 6.26 -5.21
CA PRO A 63 -3.88 6.41 -6.64
C PRO A 63 -3.45 7.82 -7.00
N GLY A 64 -2.31 7.97 -7.66
CA GLY A 64 -1.69 9.22 -8.04
C GLY A 64 -1.41 9.32 -9.53
N GLN A 65 -0.44 10.17 -9.88
CA GLN A 65 0.07 10.23 -11.25
C GLN A 65 0.77 8.91 -11.58
N ALA A 66 0.68 8.45 -12.83
CA ALA A 66 1.46 7.32 -13.30
C ALA A 66 2.96 7.51 -13.02
N ALA A 67 3.58 6.52 -12.38
CA ALA A 67 5.02 6.40 -12.28
C ALA A 67 5.62 6.02 -13.65
N SER A 68 6.95 5.95 -13.74
CA SER A 68 7.66 5.69 -15.00
C SER A 68 7.34 4.32 -15.63
N ASP A 69 6.86 3.37 -14.84
CA ASP A 69 6.41 2.04 -15.27
C ASP A 69 4.90 1.99 -15.56
N GLY A 70 4.21 3.13 -15.50
CA GLY A 70 2.76 3.24 -15.70
C GLY A 70 1.92 2.91 -14.48
N ASN A 71 2.51 2.48 -13.35
CA ASN A 71 1.75 2.21 -12.13
C ASN A 71 1.17 3.52 -11.57
N VAL A 72 -0.13 3.53 -11.33
CA VAL A 72 -0.84 4.68 -10.76
C VAL A 72 -1.00 4.57 -9.25
N TRP A 73 -0.61 3.47 -8.62
CA TRP A 73 -0.72 3.26 -7.18
C TRP A 73 0.55 3.64 -6.45
N TRP A 74 0.36 4.31 -5.33
CA TRP A 74 1.40 4.86 -4.47
C TRP A 74 1.19 4.42 -3.03
N ASP A 75 2.27 4.04 -2.38
CA ASP A 75 2.32 3.67 -0.97
C ASP A 75 2.76 4.86 -0.12
N LYS A 76 1.99 5.16 0.92
CA LYS A 76 2.43 6.08 1.96
C LYS A 76 3.33 5.33 2.93
N VAL A 77 4.58 5.77 3.02
CA VAL A 77 5.64 5.10 3.78
C VAL A 77 6.35 6.09 4.69
N THR A 78 6.92 5.56 5.78
CA THR A 78 7.85 6.28 6.65
C THR A 78 9.12 5.47 6.77
N TYR A 79 10.26 6.03 6.38
CA TYR A 79 11.57 5.38 6.47
C TYR A 79 12.63 6.37 6.95
N ASN A 80 13.40 6.01 7.98
CA ASN A 80 14.42 6.87 8.60
C ASN A 80 13.93 8.31 8.89
N GLY A 81 12.71 8.44 9.42
CA GLY A 81 12.10 9.73 9.75
C GLY A 81 11.51 10.51 8.55
N VAL A 82 11.67 10.02 7.32
CA VAL A 82 11.09 10.63 6.12
C VAL A 82 9.75 9.96 5.82
N THR A 83 8.67 10.75 5.84
CA THR A 83 7.32 10.29 5.46
C THR A 83 6.93 10.88 4.12
N GLY A 84 6.47 10.04 3.20
CA GLY A 84 6.02 10.47 1.88
C GLY A 84 5.38 9.34 1.09
N TYR A 85 5.45 9.42 -0.24
CA TYR A 85 4.82 8.50 -1.16
C TYR A 85 5.87 7.85 -2.07
N ALA A 86 5.81 6.53 -2.23
CA ALA A 86 6.61 5.77 -3.17
C ALA A 86 5.70 4.98 -4.12
N SER A 87 6.13 4.70 -5.34
CA SER A 87 5.34 3.87 -6.27
C SER A 87 5.21 2.45 -5.70
N ASP A 88 3.99 1.90 -5.73
CA ASP A 88 3.70 0.56 -5.19
C ASP A 88 4.47 -0.55 -5.91
N SER A 89 4.79 -0.33 -7.19
CA SER A 89 5.64 -1.24 -7.99
C SER A 89 7.05 -1.44 -7.45
N MET A 90 7.49 -0.59 -6.52
CA MET A 90 8.81 -0.72 -5.88
C MET A 90 8.80 -1.77 -4.76
N PHE A 91 7.64 -2.30 -4.38
CA PHE A 91 7.44 -3.22 -3.26
C PHE A 91 6.90 -4.58 -3.72
N ASN A 92 7.10 -5.60 -2.90
CA ASN A 92 6.58 -6.95 -3.13
C ASN A 92 5.15 -7.14 -2.60
N THR A 93 4.24 -6.23 -2.94
CA THR A 93 2.86 -6.21 -2.42
C THR A 93 1.93 -7.21 -3.13
N GLY A 94 2.40 -7.90 -4.17
CA GLY A 94 1.67 -8.93 -4.91
C GLY A 94 1.22 -8.46 -6.30
N PRO A 95 0.46 -9.29 -7.06
CA PRO A 95 0.10 -8.99 -8.44
C PRO A 95 -1.11 -8.04 -8.58
N SER A 96 -1.80 -7.74 -7.48
CA SER A 96 -3.03 -6.94 -7.49
C SER A 96 -2.74 -5.51 -7.13
N ASN A 97 -3.04 -4.59 -8.05
CA ASN A 97 -2.92 -3.16 -7.83
C ASN A 97 -4.32 -2.53 -7.90
N PRO A 98 -4.85 -2.01 -6.78
CA PRO A 98 -4.21 -1.87 -5.48
C PRO A 98 -4.21 -3.16 -4.65
N THR A 99 -3.24 -3.30 -3.76
CA THR A 99 -3.07 -4.46 -2.88
C THR A 99 -4.24 -4.58 -1.89
N PRO A 100 -4.98 -5.71 -1.86
CA PRO A 100 -6.13 -5.84 -0.98
C PRO A 100 -5.81 -5.83 0.52
N ALA A 101 -4.62 -6.30 0.90
CA ALA A 101 -4.19 -6.38 2.30
C ALA A 101 -3.78 -5.01 2.90
N ILE A 102 -3.59 -3.99 2.06
CA ILE A 102 -3.14 -2.66 2.48
C ILE A 102 -4.34 -1.69 2.46
N PRO A 103 -4.61 -0.95 3.55
CA PRO A 103 -5.72 -0.02 3.60
C PRO A 103 -5.52 1.16 2.62
N ARG A 104 -6.61 1.84 2.25
CA ARG A 104 -6.53 3.03 1.38
C ARG A 104 -6.35 4.30 2.18
N CYS A 105 -5.55 5.22 1.66
CA CYS A 105 -5.42 6.53 2.24
C CYS A 105 -6.75 7.27 2.12
N CYS A 106 -7.11 8.08 3.11
CA CYS A 106 -8.26 8.98 3.00
C CYS A 106 -7.88 10.16 2.08
N TYR A 107 -8.08 10.01 0.76
CA TYR A 107 -7.68 11.05 -0.22
C TYR A 107 -8.80 11.57 -1.12
N LYS A 108 -9.73 10.69 -1.49
CA LYS A 108 -11.05 11.00 -2.07
C LYS A 108 -12.16 10.54 -1.14
N LEU A 109 -11.78 10.25 0.10
CA LEU A 109 -12.60 9.63 1.10
C LEU A 109 -12.89 10.67 2.17
N ILE A 110 -14.13 10.81 2.58
CA ILE A 110 -14.46 11.63 3.75
C ILE A 110 -13.94 10.87 4.96
N ASN A 111 -13.04 11.49 5.72
CA ASN A 111 -12.68 10.98 7.03
C ASN A 111 -13.84 11.27 7.97
N VAL A 112 -14.45 10.22 8.51
CA VAL A 112 -15.55 10.38 9.44
C VAL A 112 -14.99 10.81 10.80
N GLU A 113 -15.16 12.08 11.17
CA GLU A 113 -14.65 12.63 12.43
C GLU A 113 -15.44 12.14 13.67
N THR A 114 -16.67 11.67 13.45
CA THR A 114 -17.53 11.03 14.46
C THR A 114 -18.09 9.72 13.88
N SER A 115 -19.35 9.38 14.09
CA SER A 115 -20.03 8.33 13.33
C SER A 115 -21.04 8.97 12.39
N VAL A 116 -21.09 8.54 11.12
CA VAL A 116 -22.08 9.02 10.15
C VAL A 116 -22.96 7.88 9.65
N ASN A 117 -24.25 8.15 9.54
CA ASN A 117 -25.22 7.20 9.00
C ASN A 117 -25.30 7.32 7.48
N ALA A 118 -25.29 6.17 6.80
CA ALA A 118 -25.63 6.03 5.40
C ALA A 118 -27.15 5.89 5.26
N TYR A 119 -27.73 6.59 4.29
CA TYR A 119 -29.17 6.53 4.01
C TYR A 119 -29.40 5.88 2.64
N LYS A 120 -30.60 5.32 2.44
CA LYS A 120 -30.99 4.71 1.15
C LYS A 120 -30.97 5.71 -0.01
N GLY A 121 -31.09 7.00 0.29
CA GLY A 121 -30.93 8.07 -0.67
C GLY A 121 -30.79 9.43 0.01
N PRO A 122 -30.59 10.51 -0.76
CA PRO A 122 -30.43 11.86 -0.22
C PRO A 122 -31.67 12.25 0.57
N GLY A 123 -31.54 12.31 1.90
CA GLY A 123 -32.66 12.64 2.78
C GLY A 123 -33.75 11.57 2.91
N LYS A 124 -33.51 10.33 2.46
CA LYS A 124 -34.48 9.22 2.53
C LYS A 124 -34.10 8.23 3.63
N PRO A 125 -34.63 8.37 4.87
CA PRO A 125 -34.61 7.25 5.81
C PRO A 125 -35.30 6.02 5.20
N PRO A 126 -34.97 4.79 5.65
CA PRO A 126 -34.18 4.48 6.85
C PRO A 126 -32.66 4.52 6.62
N ILE A 127 -31.93 4.46 7.73
CA ILE A 127 -30.49 4.22 7.76
C ILE A 127 -30.22 2.83 7.15
N THR A 128 -29.27 2.76 6.23
CA THR A 128 -28.84 1.50 5.58
C THR A 128 -27.50 1.00 6.11
N GLY A 129 -26.77 1.85 6.82
CA GLY A 129 -25.52 1.50 7.49
C GLY A 129 -24.96 2.67 8.30
N THR A 130 -23.90 2.40 9.07
CA THR A 130 -23.19 3.42 9.85
C THR A 130 -21.70 3.26 9.62
N TYR A 131 -21.03 4.37 9.38
CA TYR A 131 -19.58 4.43 9.28
C TYR A 131 -19.00 4.95 10.59
N PRO A 132 -18.11 4.20 11.26
CA PRO A 132 -17.50 4.63 12.51
C PRO A 132 -16.47 5.74 12.29
N ARG A 133 -16.02 6.35 13.40
CA ARG A 133 -14.93 7.33 13.40
C ARG A 133 -13.68 6.75 12.73
N GLY A 134 -13.05 7.53 11.86
CA GLY A 134 -11.86 7.13 11.12
C GLY A 134 -12.16 6.25 9.90
N ALA A 135 -13.43 5.92 9.62
CA ALA A 135 -13.77 5.28 8.36
C ALA A 135 -13.44 6.21 7.19
N CYS A 136 -12.89 5.63 6.13
CA CYS A 136 -12.68 6.33 4.88
C CYS A 136 -13.79 5.94 3.89
N VAL A 137 -14.69 6.88 3.55
CA VAL A 137 -15.85 6.63 2.66
C VAL A 137 -15.65 7.25 1.28
N VAL A 138 -15.75 6.46 0.20
CA VAL A 138 -15.55 6.94 -1.18
C VAL A 138 -16.63 7.93 -1.59
N LEU A 139 -16.23 9.15 -1.95
CA LEU A 139 -17.12 10.09 -2.61
C LEU A 139 -17.21 9.76 -4.10
N LEU A 140 -18.31 9.09 -4.47
CA LEU A 140 -18.61 8.76 -5.87
C LEU A 140 -19.22 9.95 -6.60
N CYS A 141 -20.20 10.61 -5.99
CA CYS A 141 -20.86 11.81 -6.52
C CYS A 141 -21.50 12.62 -5.38
N GLN A 142 -21.92 13.84 -5.68
CA GLN A 142 -22.66 14.71 -4.77
C GLN A 142 -24.00 15.11 -5.38
N THR A 143 -25.03 15.14 -4.56
CA THR A 143 -26.36 15.65 -4.93
C THR A 143 -26.96 16.34 -3.72
N GLN A 144 -27.80 17.34 -3.95
CA GLN A 144 -28.47 18.05 -2.87
C GLN A 144 -29.53 17.13 -2.24
N GLY A 145 -29.40 16.90 -0.94
CA GLY A 145 -30.41 16.21 -0.14
C GLY A 145 -31.31 17.19 0.62
N ILE A 146 -32.20 16.64 1.44
CA ILE A 146 -32.89 17.41 2.48
C ILE A 146 -32.12 17.35 3.81
N ILE A 147 -32.36 18.34 4.67
CA ILE A 147 -31.80 18.37 6.02
C ILE A 147 -32.34 17.16 6.80
N ILE A 148 -31.44 16.29 7.25
CA ILE A 148 -31.75 15.30 8.27
C ILE A 148 -31.55 15.98 9.62
N LYS A 149 -32.61 16.11 10.42
CA LYS A 149 -32.46 16.54 11.82
C LYS A 149 -31.78 15.40 12.58
N GLY A 150 -30.54 15.63 13.03
CA GLY A 150 -29.91 14.76 14.01
C GLY A 150 -30.66 14.88 15.33
N ASN A 151 -30.79 13.75 16.04
CA ASN A 151 -31.23 13.76 17.43
C ASN A 151 -30.13 14.34 18.32
#